data_AF-A0A972B3J1-F1
#
_entry.id   AF-A0A972B3J1-F1
#
_cell.length_a   1.000
_cell.length_b   1.000
_cell.length_c   1.000
_cell.angle_alpha   90.00
_cell.angle_beta   90.00
_cell.angle_gamma   90.00
#
_symmetry.space_group_name_H-M   'P 1'
#
loop_
_entity.id
_entity.type
_entity.pdbx_description
1 polymer ?
#
loop_
_entity_poly.entity_id
_entity_poly.type
_entity_poly.pdbx_seq_one_letter_code
_entity_poly.pdbx_strand_id
1 'polypeptide(L)'
;MSEKDYSLDALNRFFDFAMNKGLLKRNTAQSRKIAANKILSVLDENEQADLREVDIDHAFELFQNKQGTEYKPNSLQVYLSRVRSAVSDFISYVDNPSGYRPSTAQRNSSTKSKRENNGNDKTKESSKEEYREAKPRQEEQPSHGIVVPVPLREGLTVKISNLPADLTASEAGRLAAIIKAYAVIEEE
;
A
#
# COMPACT_ATOMS: atom_id res chain seq x y z
N MET A 1 -35.21 9.01 -3.01
CA MET A 1 -34.07 8.09 -2.86
C MET A 1 -32.84 8.90 -3.19
N SER A 2 -31.88 9.05 -2.27
CA SER A 2 -30.69 9.86 -2.55
C SER A 2 -29.92 9.18 -3.67
N GLU A 3 -29.73 9.89 -4.79
CA GLU A 3 -28.91 9.43 -5.89
C GLU A 3 -27.49 9.21 -5.36
N LYS A 4 -26.96 8.00 -5.54
CA LYS A 4 -25.63 7.63 -5.06
C LYS A 4 -24.61 8.13 -6.07
N ASP A 5 -23.72 9.00 -5.60
CA ASP A 5 -22.67 9.61 -6.41
C ASP A 5 -21.41 8.72 -6.38
N TYR A 6 -21.06 8.13 -7.53
CA TYR A 6 -19.88 7.27 -7.70
C TYR A 6 -18.75 7.95 -8.49
N SER A 7 -18.77 9.28 -8.59
CA SER A 7 -17.74 10.05 -9.31
C SER A 7 -16.38 10.05 -8.59
N LEU A 8 -15.32 10.44 -9.34
CA LEU A 8 -13.99 10.65 -8.77
C LEU A 8 -13.98 11.73 -7.66
N ASP A 9 -14.81 12.77 -7.81
CA ASP A 9 -14.95 13.82 -6.79
C ASP A 9 -15.56 13.26 -5.50
N ALA A 10 -16.59 12.42 -5.62
CA ALA A 10 -17.17 11.73 -4.46
C ALA A 10 -16.17 10.81 -3.76
N LEU A 11 -15.33 10.10 -4.52
CA LEU A 11 -14.22 9.31 -3.97
C LEU A 11 -13.23 10.19 -3.18
N ASN A 12 -12.90 11.36 -3.72
CA ASN A 12 -12.02 12.32 -3.04
C ASN A 12 -12.64 12.83 -1.73
N ARG A 13 -13.91 13.23 -1.75
CA ARG A 13 -14.68 13.63 -0.56
C ARG A 13 -14.74 12.52 0.48
N PHE A 14 -14.92 11.27 0.06
CA PHE A 14 -14.92 10.11 0.95
C PHE A 14 -13.58 9.94 1.66
N PHE A 15 -12.44 10.03 0.96
CA PHE A 15 -11.14 9.91 1.63
C PHE A 15 -10.87 11.07 2.60
N ASP A 16 -11.28 12.28 2.27
CA ASP A 16 -11.17 13.43 3.19
C ASP A 16 -12.03 13.22 4.45
N PHE A 17 -13.25 12.73 4.27
CA PHE A 17 -14.12 12.33 5.38
C PHE A 17 -13.49 11.21 6.21
N ALA A 18 -12.98 10.14 5.58
CA ALA A 18 -12.39 8.99 6.25
C ALA A 18 -11.13 9.37 7.05
N MET A 19 -10.32 10.32 6.56
CA MET A 19 -9.19 10.89 7.28
C MET A 19 -9.63 11.69 8.49
N ASN A 20 -10.61 12.57 8.32
CA ASN A 20 -11.07 13.49 9.36
C ASN A 20 -11.83 12.78 10.48
N LYS A 21 -12.58 11.73 10.15
CA LYS A 21 -13.28 10.88 11.13
C LYS A 21 -12.40 9.78 11.72
N GLY A 22 -11.15 9.64 11.27
CA GLY A 22 -10.22 8.62 11.76
C GLY A 22 -10.62 7.19 11.39
N LEU A 23 -11.47 7.01 10.37
CA LEU A 23 -11.84 5.70 9.84
C LEU A 23 -10.64 5.02 9.17
N LEU A 24 -9.75 5.82 8.57
CA LEU A 24 -8.48 5.39 8.01
C LEU A 24 -7.33 6.21 8.60
N LYS A 25 -6.14 5.60 8.68
CA LYS A 25 -4.91 6.35 8.98
C LYS A 25 -4.72 7.42 7.90
N ARG A 26 -4.39 8.66 8.32
CA ARG A 26 -4.21 9.80 7.41
C ARG A 26 -3.28 9.48 6.23
N ASN A 27 -2.10 8.91 6.49
CA ASN A 27 -1.15 8.54 5.44
C ASN A 27 -1.71 7.47 4.48
N THR A 28 -2.50 6.52 4.98
CA THR A 28 -3.11 5.46 4.16
C THR A 28 -4.20 6.02 3.25
N ALA A 29 -5.08 6.85 3.78
CA ALA A 29 -6.12 7.49 2.97
C ALA A 29 -5.51 8.46 1.95
N GLN A 30 -4.51 9.26 2.34
CA GLN A 30 -3.83 10.19 1.44
C GLN A 30 -3.11 9.46 0.31
N SER A 31 -2.36 8.39 0.61
CA SER A 31 -1.65 7.62 -0.42
C SER A 31 -2.59 6.90 -1.39
N ARG A 32 -3.76 6.43 -0.91
CA ARG A 32 -4.81 5.87 -1.76
C ARG A 32 -5.47 6.92 -2.63
N LYS A 33 -5.81 8.09 -2.07
CA LYS A 33 -6.36 9.25 -2.80
C LYS A 33 -5.42 9.67 -3.93
N ILE A 34 -4.13 9.86 -3.64
CA ILE A 34 -3.13 10.26 -4.64
C ILE A 34 -3.01 9.21 -5.76
N ALA A 35 -2.91 7.92 -5.41
CA ALA A 35 -2.80 6.86 -6.41
C ALA A 35 -4.05 6.81 -7.31
N ALA A 36 -5.24 6.94 -6.72
CA ALA A 36 -6.51 6.96 -7.46
C ALA A 36 -6.56 8.13 -8.44
N ASN A 37 -6.24 9.36 -7.99
CA ASN A 37 -6.25 10.51 -8.89
C ASN A 37 -5.24 10.35 -10.04
N LYS A 38 -4.02 9.86 -9.77
CA LYS A 38 -2.99 9.69 -10.81
C LYS A 38 -3.35 8.67 -11.89
N ILE A 39 -3.88 7.50 -11.47
CA ILE A 39 -4.22 6.43 -12.41
C ILE A 39 -5.54 6.74 -13.11
N LEU A 40 -6.54 7.27 -12.41
CA LEU A 40 -7.83 7.55 -13.02
C LEU A 40 -7.80 8.79 -13.92
N SER A 41 -6.90 9.76 -13.68
CA SER A 41 -6.77 10.96 -14.54
C SER A 41 -6.30 10.67 -15.96
N VAL A 42 -5.84 9.44 -16.26
CA VAL A 42 -5.42 9.09 -17.63
C VAL A 42 -6.57 8.62 -18.52
N LEU A 43 -7.73 8.32 -17.92
CA LEU A 43 -8.99 7.96 -18.58
C LEU A 43 -9.72 9.19 -19.11
N ASP A 44 -10.63 9.00 -20.05
CA ASP A 44 -11.45 10.10 -20.56
C ASP A 44 -12.57 10.49 -19.57
N GLU A 45 -13.12 11.70 -19.71
CA GLU A 45 -14.15 12.24 -18.81
C GLU A 45 -15.39 11.33 -18.70
N ASN A 46 -15.76 10.66 -19.80
CA ASN A 46 -16.88 9.72 -19.82
C ASN A 46 -16.60 8.44 -19.02
N GLU A 47 -15.37 7.95 -19.05
CA GLU A 47 -14.98 6.74 -18.32
C GLU A 47 -14.86 7.02 -16.81
N GLN A 48 -14.48 8.25 -16.44
CA GLN A 48 -14.39 8.66 -15.04
C GLN A 48 -15.75 8.99 -14.39
N ALA A 49 -16.84 8.98 -15.17
CA ALA A 49 -18.17 9.38 -14.71
C ALA A 49 -18.73 8.42 -13.64
N ASP A 50 -18.51 7.12 -13.79
CA ASP A 50 -18.95 6.10 -12.82
C ASP A 50 -17.82 5.09 -12.51
N LEU A 51 -17.27 5.18 -11.30
CA LEU A 51 -16.19 4.32 -10.86
C LEU A 51 -16.56 2.83 -10.72
N ARG A 52 -17.84 2.46 -10.83
CA ARG A 52 -18.28 1.05 -10.83
C ARG A 52 -18.02 0.36 -12.16
N GLU A 53 -17.97 1.14 -13.24
CA GLU A 53 -17.80 0.64 -14.61
C GLU A 53 -16.35 0.77 -15.10
N VAL A 54 -15.51 1.50 -14.35
CA VAL A 54 -14.09 1.70 -14.68
C VAL A 54 -13.31 0.39 -14.67
N ASP A 55 -12.65 0.09 -15.78
CA ASP A 55 -11.60 -0.92 -15.84
C ASP A 55 -10.29 -0.36 -15.28
N ILE A 56 -10.00 -0.70 -14.03
CA ILE A 56 -8.81 -0.26 -13.30
C ILE A 56 -7.53 -0.79 -13.93
N ASP A 57 -7.56 -2.00 -14.51
CA ASP A 57 -6.39 -2.61 -15.13
C ASP A 57 -6.07 -1.90 -16.45
N HIS A 58 -7.09 -1.60 -17.25
CA HIS A 58 -6.92 -0.79 -18.45
C HIS A 58 -6.38 0.62 -18.14
N ALA A 59 -6.96 1.30 -17.14
CA ALA A 59 -6.48 2.60 -16.68
C ALA A 59 -5.00 2.55 -16.25
N PHE A 60 -4.60 1.46 -15.60
CA PHE A 60 -3.23 1.26 -15.15
C PHE A 60 -2.26 0.99 -16.29
N GLU A 61 -2.65 0.20 -17.30
CA GLU A 61 -1.85 0.01 -18.52
C GLU A 61 -1.61 1.34 -19.25
N LEU A 62 -2.65 2.15 -19.42
CA LEU A 62 -2.53 3.49 -20.00
C LEU A 62 -1.60 4.39 -19.17
N PHE A 63 -1.71 4.33 -17.85
CA PHE A 63 -0.82 5.05 -16.94
C PHE A 63 0.64 4.58 -17.08
N GLN A 64 0.89 3.28 -17.17
CA GLN A 64 2.23 2.74 -17.39
C GLN A 64 2.81 3.17 -18.74
N ASN A 65 2.00 3.18 -19.79
CA ASN A 65 2.44 3.61 -21.12
C ASN A 65 2.76 5.11 -21.16
N LYS A 66 1.98 5.95 -20.45
CA LYS A 66 2.18 7.41 -20.42
C LYS A 66 3.28 7.87 -19.45
N GLN A 67 3.40 7.25 -18.27
CA GLN A 67 4.27 7.73 -17.18
C GLN A 67 5.13 6.63 -16.53
N GLY A 68 5.09 5.38 -17.01
CA GLY A 68 5.74 4.25 -16.36
C GLY A 68 7.26 4.37 -16.23
N THR A 69 7.93 5.11 -17.12
CA THR A 69 9.37 5.36 -17.07
C THR A 69 9.81 6.22 -15.89
N GLU A 70 8.89 6.96 -15.28
CA GLU A 70 9.16 7.81 -14.11
C GLU A 70 9.14 7.04 -12.79
N TYR A 71 8.66 5.80 -12.81
CA TYR A 71 8.45 5.00 -11.60
C TYR A 71 9.19 3.66 -11.67
N LYS A 72 9.64 3.19 -10.50
CA LYS A 72 10.16 1.83 -10.37
C LYS A 72 9.01 0.81 -10.56
N PRO A 73 9.26 -0.37 -11.13
CA PRO A 73 8.23 -1.41 -11.32
C PRO A 73 7.48 -1.78 -10.03
N ASN A 74 8.21 -1.91 -8.91
CA ASN A 74 7.58 -2.19 -7.61
C ASN A 74 6.65 -1.08 -7.14
N SER A 75 6.95 0.18 -7.46
CA SER A 75 6.08 1.31 -7.12
C SER A 75 4.79 1.28 -7.92
N LEU A 76 4.85 0.89 -9.20
CA LEU A 76 3.66 0.76 -10.05
C LEU A 76 2.68 -0.27 -9.49
N GLN A 77 3.17 -1.44 -9.06
CA GLN A 77 2.32 -2.48 -8.46
C GLN A 77 1.66 -2.02 -7.14
N VAL A 78 2.38 -1.24 -6.33
CA VAL A 78 1.82 -0.63 -5.11
C VAL A 78 0.72 0.38 -5.44
N TYR A 79 0.88 1.17 -6.49
CA TYR A 79 -0.14 2.12 -6.94
C TYR A 79 -1.41 1.39 -7.38
N LEU A 80 -1.29 0.34 -8.20
CA LEU A 80 -2.43 -0.49 -8.63
C LEU A 80 -3.19 -1.07 -7.43
N SER A 81 -2.47 -1.67 -6.47
CA SER A 81 -3.08 -2.23 -5.25
C SER A 81 -3.84 -1.16 -4.44
N ARG A 82 -3.28 0.06 -4.36
CA ARG A 82 -3.90 1.19 -3.67
C ARG A 82 -5.17 1.66 -4.36
N VAL A 83 -5.18 1.75 -5.69
CA VAL A 83 -6.37 2.18 -6.46
C VAL A 83 -7.50 1.17 -6.31
N ARG A 84 -7.21 -0.13 -6.50
CA ARG A 84 -8.21 -1.19 -6.29
C ARG A 84 -8.82 -1.14 -4.89
N SER A 85 -7.98 -0.99 -3.87
CA SER A 85 -8.45 -0.85 -2.49
C SER A 85 -9.29 0.42 -2.31
N ALA A 86 -8.91 1.51 -2.98
CA ALA A 86 -9.57 2.81 -2.84
C ALA A 86 -10.98 2.80 -3.42
N VAL A 87 -11.12 2.30 -4.65
CA VAL A 87 -12.39 2.17 -5.35
C VAL A 87 -13.30 1.19 -4.62
N SER A 88 -12.77 0.04 -4.20
CA SER A 88 -13.55 -0.96 -3.46
C SER A 88 -14.07 -0.44 -2.10
N ASP A 89 -13.21 0.22 -1.32
CA ASP A 89 -13.61 0.83 -0.04
C ASP A 89 -14.68 1.92 -0.26
N PHE A 90 -14.51 2.75 -1.30
CA PHE A 90 -15.46 3.80 -1.64
C PHE A 90 -16.83 3.25 -2.06
N ILE A 91 -16.88 2.30 -2.99
CA ILE A 91 -18.13 1.65 -3.43
C ILE A 91 -18.83 1.02 -2.24
N SER A 92 -18.10 0.29 -1.39
CA SER A 92 -18.64 -0.34 -0.19
C SER A 92 -19.22 0.69 0.79
N TYR A 93 -18.59 1.85 0.93
CA TYR A 93 -19.09 2.95 1.75
C TYR A 93 -20.35 3.58 1.18
N VAL A 94 -20.39 3.86 -0.13
CA VAL A 94 -21.56 4.43 -0.80
C VAL A 94 -22.74 3.46 -0.77
N ASP A 95 -22.47 2.16 -0.83
CA ASP A 95 -23.50 1.12 -0.78
C ASP A 95 -24.07 0.88 0.60
N ASN A 96 -23.21 0.88 1.62
CA ASN A 96 -23.62 0.69 3.01
C ASN A 96 -22.81 1.61 3.96
N PRO A 97 -23.19 2.90 4.08
CA PRO A 97 -22.45 3.85 4.91
C PRO A 97 -22.44 3.45 6.39
N SER A 98 -23.54 2.87 6.88
CA SER A 98 -23.72 2.48 8.28
C SER A 98 -22.88 1.26 8.68
N GLY A 99 -22.65 0.35 7.73
CA GLY A 99 -21.88 -0.88 7.93
C GLY A 99 -20.42 -0.79 7.47
N TYR A 100 -20.00 0.33 6.89
CA TYR A 100 -18.67 0.45 6.31
C TYR A 100 -17.57 0.22 7.36
N ARG A 101 -16.73 -0.75 7.07
CA ARG A 101 -15.47 -0.99 7.77
C ARG A 101 -14.36 -1.00 6.72
N PRO A 102 -13.32 -0.16 6.89
CA PRO A 102 -12.22 -0.13 5.94
C PRO A 102 -11.56 -1.50 5.85
N SER A 103 -11.20 -1.93 4.64
CA SER A 103 -10.57 -3.24 4.36
C SER A 103 -9.35 -3.52 5.27
N THR A 104 -8.64 -2.48 5.72
CA THR A 104 -7.51 -2.61 6.66
C THR A 104 -7.91 -3.05 8.08
N ALA A 105 -9.15 -2.79 8.51
CA ALA A 105 -9.66 -3.21 9.82
C ALA A 105 -10.10 -4.68 9.84
N GLN A 106 -10.55 -5.21 8.70
CA GLN A 106 -11.07 -6.57 8.60
C GLN A 106 -9.97 -7.64 8.65
N ARG A 107 -8.73 -7.29 8.25
CA ARG A 107 -7.56 -8.17 8.41
C ARG A 107 -7.11 -8.38 9.86
N ASN A 108 -7.51 -7.50 10.78
CA ASN A 108 -7.14 -7.61 12.20
C ASN A 108 -8.18 -8.30 13.07
N SER A 109 -9.39 -8.60 12.54
CA SER A 109 -10.46 -9.20 13.35
C SER A 109 -10.46 -10.72 13.40
N SER A 110 -9.67 -11.42 12.58
CA SER A 110 -9.59 -12.89 12.59
C SER A 110 -8.55 -13.48 13.56
N THR A 111 -7.85 -12.65 14.35
CA THR A 111 -6.76 -13.14 15.24
C THR A 111 -6.87 -12.66 16.68
N LYS A 112 -7.97 -12.02 17.08
CA LYS A 112 -8.11 -11.45 18.44
C LYS A 112 -8.88 -12.37 19.39
N SER A 113 -8.26 -13.49 19.73
CA SER A 113 -8.49 -14.14 21.01
C SER A 113 -7.13 -14.40 21.66
N LYS A 114 -6.95 -13.81 22.84
CA LYS A 114 -5.85 -14.02 23.80
C LYS A 114 -4.61 -13.12 23.63
N ARG A 115 -4.61 -11.99 24.35
CA ARG A 115 -3.64 -11.73 25.43
C ARG A 115 -3.93 -10.37 26.10
N GLU A 116 -4.18 -10.45 27.40
CA GLU A 116 -4.21 -9.37 28.37
C GLU A 116 -2.81 -8.76 28.61
N ASN A 117 -2.84 -7.53 29.12
CA ASN A 117 -1.80 -6.81 29.87
C ASN A 117 -0.38 -6.73 29.30
N ASN A 118 -0.02 -5.53 28.82
CA ASN A 118 0.85 -4.68 29.61
C ASN A 118 0.84 -3.24 29.07
N GLY A 119 0.69 -2.28 29.97
CA GLY A 119 0.86 -0.87 29.66
C GLY A 119 2.32 -0.53 29.43
N ASN A 120 2.58 0.43 28.55
CA ASN A 120 3.38 1.58 28.93
C ASN A 120 3.17 2.75 27.98
N ASP A 121 3.05 3.91 28.63
CA ASP A 121 3.00 5.25 28.11
C ASP A 121 4.32 5.63 27.42
N LYS A 122 4.25 6.35 26.29
CA LYS A 122 4.92 7.66 26.10
C LYS A 122 4.83 8.18 24.65
N THR A 123 4.07 9.27 24.56
CA THR A 123 4.43 10.57 24.01
C THR A 123 4.94 10.68 22.56
N LYS A 124 4.06 11.33 21.78
CA LYS A 124 4.30 12.02 20.51
C LYS A 124 5.42 13.06 20.65
N GLU A 125 6.26 13.17 19.65
CA GLU A 125 6.92 14.44 19.34
C GLU A 125 6.87 14.70 17.83
N SER A 126 6.22 15.81 17.51
CA SER A 126 6.09 16.38 16.17
C SER A 126 7.43 16.96 15.74
N SER A 127 7.86 16.67 14.52
CA SER A 127 8.79 17.53 13.79
C SER A 127 8.12 18.05 12.53
N LYS A 128 8.11 19.38 12.46
CA LYS A 128 7.58 20.26 11.43
C LYS A 128 8.81 20.77 10.68
N GLU A 129 8.89 20.59 9.37
CA GLU A 129 9.86 21.22 8.44
C GLU A 129 9.39 20.87 7.03
N GLU A 130 8.66 21.73 6.32
CA GLU A 130 9.11 22.91 5.54
C GLU A 130 9.80 22.53 4.22
N TYR A 131 9.25 23.08 3.14
CA TYR A 131 9.50 22.73 1.74
C TYR A 131 10.95 23.01 1.32
N ARG A 132 11.64 21.96 0.84
CA ARG A 132 12.80 22.12 -0.06
C ARG A 132 12.73 21.11 -1.21
N GLU A 133 12.85 21.69 -2.40
CA GLU A 133 12.85 21.05 -3.70
C GLU A 133 14.16 20.27 -3.97
N ALA A 134 14.05 19.18 -4.74
CA ALA A 134 15.11 18.42 -5.43
C ALA A 134 16.06 17.48 -4.64
N LYS A 135 15.66 16.20 -4.51
CA LYS A 135 16.34 14.94 -4.96
C LYS A 135 15.46 13.75 -4.52
N PRO A 136 15.43 12.61 -5.26
CA PRO A 136 14.55 11.49 -4.91
C PRO A 136 15.08 10.80 -3.65
N ARG A 137 14.58 11.28 -2.51
CA ARG A 137 14.74 10.63 -1.21
C ARG A 137 14.00 9.31 -1.31
N GLN A 138 14.74 8.21 -1.20
CA GLN A 138 14.15 6.88 -1.06
C GLN A 138 13.31 6.92 0.22
N GLU A 139 11.99 7.04 0.07
CA GLU A 139 11.06 6.79 1.16
C GLU A 139 11.09 5.29 1.42
N GLU A 140 11.97 4.90 2.33
CA GLU A 140 11.88 3.66 3.07
C GLU A 140 10.47 3.62 3.67
N GLN A 141 9.56 2.89 3.02
CA GLN A 141 8.38 2.45 3.74
C GLN A 141 8.89 1.72 4.99
N PRO A 142 8.28 1.91 6.17
CA PRO A 142 8.61 1.09 7.31
C PRO A 142 8.12 -0.33 7.00
N SER A 143 8.96 -1.10 6.30
CA SER A 143 8.90 -2.55 6.34
C SER A 143 8.91 -2.90 7.81
N HIS A 144 7.86 -3.54 8.30
CA HIS A 144 7.82 -4.08 9.67
C HIS A 144 8.74 -5.31 9.76
N GLY A 145 9.92 -5.21 9.16
CA GLY A 145 10.88 -6.27 9.03
C GLY A 145 12.28 -5.71 8.94
N ILE A 146 13.20 -6.43 9.54
CA ILE A 146 14.61 -6.12 9.64
C ILE A 146 15.23 -6.28 8.25
N VAL A 147 16.14 -5.36 7.90
CA VAL A 147 16.99 -5.48 6.71
C VAL A 147 18.34 -6.03 7.13
N VAL A 148 18.71 -7.19 6.59
CA VAL A 148 19.95 -7.90 6.95
C VAL A 148 20.91 -7.89 5.75
N PRO A 149 22.07 -7.23 5.83
CA PRO A 149 23.11 -7.34 4.82
C PRO A 149 23.89 -8.66 4.99
N VAL A 150 23.97 -9.45 3.93
CA VAL A 150 24.67 -10.73 3.85
C VAL A 150 25.80 -10.61 2.82
N PRO A 151 27.07 -10.50 3.25
CA PRO A 151 28.20 -10.53 2.33
C PRO A 151 28.35 -11.95 1.76
N LEU A 152 28.45 -12.09 0.42
CA LEU A 152 28.62 -13.39 -0.24
C LEU A 152 30.04 -13.60 -0.76
N ARG A 153 30.65 -12.57 -1.36
CA ARG A 153 32.03 -12.58 -1.88
C ARG A 153 32.55 -11.15 -2.00
N GLU A 154 33.82 -10.98 -2.38
CA GLU A 154 34.42 -9.66 -2.55
C GLU A 154 33.57 -8.76 -3.47
N GLY A 155 33.24 -7.56 -2.99
CA GLY A 155 32.42 -6.59 -3.72
C GLY A 155 30.93 -6.94 -3.85
N LEU A 156 30.45 -8.08 -3.30
CA LEU A 156 29.06 -8.51 -3.42
C LEU A 156 28.39 -8.76 -2.06
N THR A 157 27.53 -7.82 -1.67
CA THR A 157 26.68 -7.90 -0.48
C THR A 157 25.21 -7.91 -0.88
N VAL A 158 24.49 -8.96 -0.50
CA VAL A 158 23.04 -9.08 -0.72
C VAL A 158 22.29 -8.51 0.48
N LYS A 159 21.18 -7.81 0.25
CA LYS A 159 20.32 -7.32 1.33
C LYS A 159 19.03 -8.13 1.35
N ILE A 160 18.76 -8.80 2.47
CA ILE A 160 17.47 -9.45 2.73
C ILE A 160 16.58 -8.40 3.39
N SER A 161 15.53 -7.97 2.70
CA SER A 161 14.58 -6.98 3.21
C SER A 161 13.31 -7.65 3.75
N ASN A 162 12.65 -6.96 4.68
CA ASN A 162 11.31 -7.32 5.17
C ASN A 162 11.28 -8.63 6.00
N LEU A 163 12.35 -8.93 6.73
CA LEU A 163 12.44 -10.11 7.59
C LEU A 163 11.67 -9.87 8.90
N PRO A 164 10.68 -10.70 9.28
CA PRO A 164 9.94 -10.51 10.52
C PRO A 164 10.86 -10.62 11.75
N ALA A 165 10.63 -9.78 12.76
CA ALA A 165 11.41 -9.81 14.00
C ALA A 165 11.20 -11.10 14.82
N ASP A 166 10.10 -11.80 14.58
CA ASP A 166 9.67 -13.05 15.19
C ASP A 166 9.77 -14.26 14.24
N LEU A 167 10.65 -14.19 13.24
CA LEU A 167 10.87 -15.27 12.27
C LEU A 167 11.11 -16.63 12.96
N THR A 168 10.24 -17.59 12.69
CA THR A 168 10.36 -18.94 13.25
C THR A 168 11.37 -19.80 12.48
N ALA A 169 11.90 -20.84 13.13
CA ALA A 169 12.84 -21.78 12.49
C ALA A 169 12.25 -22.46 11.24
N SER A 170 10.96 -22.80 11.25
CA SER A 170 10.27 -23.40 10.11
C SER A 170 10.09 -22.44 8.93
N GLU A 171 9.89 -21.14 9.20
CA GLU A 171 9.85 -20.10 8.15
C GLU A 171 11.22 -19.83 7.57
N ALA A 172 12.24 -19.71 8.42
CA ALA A 172 13.63 -19.58 8.00
C ALA A 172 14.06 -20.75 7.10
N GLY A 173 13.67 -21.99 7.46
CA GLY A 173 13.93 -23.18 6.66
C GLY A 173 13.28 -23.13 5.27
N ARG A 174 12.04 -22.63 5.16
CA ARG A 174 11.35 -22.43 3.87
C ARG A 174 12.05 -21.37 3.01
N LEU A 175 12.43 -20.24 3.60
CA LEU A 175 13.18 -19.19 2.91
C LEU A 175 14.52 -19.73 2.39
N ALA A 176 15.25 -20.48 3.22
CA ALA A 176 16.50 -21.10 2.84
C ALA A 176 16.34 -22.11 1.70
N ALA A 177 15.28 -22.93 1.73
CA ALA A 177 14.99 -23.89 0.67
C ALA A 177 14.76 -23.21 -0.68
N ILE A 178 14.00 -22.10 -0.69
CA ILE A 178 13.77 -21.30 -1.90
C ILE A 178 15.10 -20.74 -2.41
N ILE A 179 15.90 -20.11 -1.54
CA ILE A 179 17.20 -19.53 -1.94
C ILE A 179 18.12 -20.62 -2.52
N LYS A 180 18.17 -21.80 -1.90
CA LYS A 180 18.94 -22.95 -2.39
C LYS A 180 18.45 -23.44 -3.75
N ALA A 181 17.16 -23.37 -4.05
CA ALA A 181 16.62 -23.79 -5.34
C ALA A 181 17.10 -22.92 -6.52
N TYR A 182 17.50 -21.67 -6.25
CA TYR A 182 18.10 -20.79 -7.26
C TYR A 182 19.62 -20.92 -7.37
N ALA A 183 20.26 -21.67 -6.48
CA ALA A 183 21.69 -21.92 -6.58
C ALA A 183 21.94 -22.89 -7.74
N VAL A 184 22.80 -22.49 -8.67
CA VAL A 184 23.34 -23.39 -9.68
C VAL A 184 24.36 -24.29 -8.98
N ILE A 185 24.28 -25.60 -9.24
CA ILE A 185 25.27 -26.55 -8.72
C ILE A 185 26.60 -26.22 -9.38
N GLU A 186 27.60 -25.85 -8.59
CA GLU A 186 28.98 -25.79 -9.06
C GLU A 186 29.42 -27.25 -9.28
N GLU A 187 29.65 -27.65 -10.54
CA GLU A 187 30.37 -28.90 -10.82
C GLU A 187 31.82 -28.68 -10.35
N GLU A 188 32.25 -29.51 -9.39
CA GLU A 188 33.65 -29.59 -8.91
C GLU A 188 34.61 -30.07 -10.00
#